data_AF-A0A7K9T668-F1
#
_entry.id   AF-A0A7K9T668-F1
#
_cell.length_a   1.000
_cell.length_b   1.000
_cell.length_c   1.000
_cell.angle_alpha   90.00
_cell.angle_beta   90.00
_cell.angle_gamma   90.00
#
_symmetry.space_group_name_H-M   'P 1'
#
loop_
_entity.id
_entity.type
_entity.pdbx_description
1 polymer ?
#
loop_
_entity_poly.entity_id
_entity_poly.type
_entity_poly.pdbx_seq_one_letter_code
_entity_poly.pdbx_strand_id
1 'polypeptide(L)'
;QIEDIITKMQDDKTGGVPIRTVKSFLSKIPSVVTGTDIVQWLMKNLNIEDPAEAIHLGSLIAAQGYVFPISDHVLTLKDDGTFYRFQAPYFWPSNCWEPENTDYAIYLCKRTMQNKARLELADYEAENLARLQRAFARKWEFIFMQAEAQVKIDRKKDKTERKILDSQERAFWDVHRPVPGCVNTTEMDIRKCRRMKNPQKVKKSVYGVTEESQPQSPVHVPSQPVRKTTKEDFRKQITFLNMQIERHCLKMSKVAESLIAYTEQYVEYDPFITPAEPSNPWISDDTALWDIEMSKEPSQQRVKRWGFSMDEVLKDPVGRDQFLRFLESEFSSENLRFWLAVQDLKKQPLQDVATRVEEIWQEFLAPGAQSAINLDSHSYEKTSQNVKDPGRYTYEDAQEHIYKLMKSDSYARFLRSNAYQDLLLAKKKPENEQGRRTSLEKFTRSV
;
A
#
# COMPACT_ATOMS: atom_id res chain seq x y z
N GLN A 1 19.47 -3.72 -4.10
CA GLN A 1 18.93 -2.37 -4.32
C GLN A 1 19.62 -1.34 -3.42
N ILE A 2 19.40 -1.30 -2.09
CA ILE A 2 20.12 -0.33 -1.22
C ILE A 2 21.65 -0.53 -1.30
N GLU A 3 22.12 -1.78 -1.22
CA GLU A 3 23.56 -2.09 -1.33
C GLU A 3 24.19 -1.65 -2.65
N ASP A 4 23.42 -1.71 -3.75
CA ASP A 4 23.88 -1.24 -5.06
C ASP A 4 24.06 0.29 -5.06
N ILE A 5 23.15 1.02 -4.40
CA ILE A 5 23.27 2.46 -4.20
C ILE A 5 24.52 2.76 -3.36
N ILE A 6 24.70 2.07 -2.24
CA ILE A 6 25.85 2.23 -1.34
C ILE A 6 27.19 1.93 -2.05
N THR A 7 27.20 0.93 -2.93
CA THR A 7 28.37 0.60 -3.75
C THR A 7 28.70 1.74 -4.71
N LYS A 8 27.70 2.29 -5.41
CA LYS A 8 27.91 3.45 -6.31
C LYS A 8 28.32 4.72 -5.56
N MET A 9 27.79 4.93 -4.36
CA MET A 9 28.17 6.06 -3.50
C MET A 9 29.64 6.00 -3.09
N GLN A 10 30.24 4.82 -3.01
CA GLN A 10 31.64 4.62 -2.63
C GLN A 10 32.58 4.48 -3.83
N ASP A 11 32.07 4.54 -5.07
CA ASP A 11 32.89 4.40 -6.27
C ASP A 11 33.48 5.75 -6.71
N ASP A 12 34.75 5.96 -6.37
CA ASP A 12 35.52 7.16 -6.73
C ASP A 12 35.64 7.36 -8.25
N LYS A 13 35.52 6.30 -9.07
CA LYS A 13 35.65 6.39 -10.54
C LYS A 13 34.39 6.92 -11.21
N THR A 14 33.22 6.68 -10.61
CA THR A 14 31.93 7.08 -11.17
C THR A 14 31.37 8.34 -10.53
N GLY A 15 32.19 9.08 -9.78
CA GLY A 15 31.73 10.30 -9.08
C GLY A 15 30.90 9.99 -7.83
N GLY A 16 31.35 9.02 -7.02
CA GLY A 16 30.84 8.75 -5.68
C GLY A 16 30.91 9.96 -4.73
N VAL A 17 30.43 9.76 -3.51
CA VAL A 17 30.44 10.77 -2.44
C VAL A 17 31.88 10.96 -1.95
N PRO A 18 32.40 12.21 -1.87
CA PRO A 18 33.79 12.45 -1.52
C PRO A 18 34.11 12.06 -0.07
N ILE A 19 34.84 10.97 0.13
CA ILE A 19 35.30 10.51 1.45
C ILE A 19 36.54 11.30 1.88
N ARG A 20 36.47 12.00 3.03
CA ARG A 20 37.53 12.91 3.50
C ARG A 20 38.04 12.55 4.89
N THR A 21 39.25 13.00 5.19
CA THR A 21 39.78 13.03 6.56
C THR A 21 39.77 14.46 7.06
N VAL A 22 38.95 14.76 8.05
CA VAL A 22 38.82 16.09 8.63
C VAL A 22 39.80 16.26 9.77
N LYS A 23 40.60 17.34 9.74
CA LYS A 23 41.56 17.70 10.79
C LYS A 23 41.11 19.01 11.45
N SER A 24 41.08 19.01 12.78
CA SER A 24 40.90 20.18 13.63
C SER A 24 42.06 20.26 14.63
N PHE A 25 42.13 21.35 15.39
CA PHE A 25 43.14 21.52 16.44
C PHE A 25 43.12 20.40 17.48
N LEU A 26 41.93 19.86 17.80
CA LEU A 26 41.72 18.86 18.86
C LEU A 26 41.54 17.42 18.34
N SER A 27 41.24 17.24 17.04
CA SER A 27 40.87 15.93 16.52
C SER A 27 41.20 15.72 15.04
N LYS A 28 41.54 14.48 14.70
CA LYS A 28 41.61 13.98 13.32
C LYS A 28 40.54 12.90 13.16
N ILE A 29 39.58 13.13 12.27
CA ILE A 29 38.45 12.23 11.99
C ILE A 29 38.64 11.66 10.58
N PRO A 30 39.10 10.40 10.45
CA PRO A 30 39.34 9.76 9.15
C PRO A 30 38.04 9.35 8.47
N SER A 31 38.04 9.17 7.15
CA SER A 31 36.99 8.46 6.38
C SER A 31 35.55 8.88 6.71
N VAL A 32 35.22 10.15 6.51
CA VAL A 32 33.87 10.70 6.70
C VAL A 32 33.35 11.36 5.43
N VAL A 33 32.04 11.41 5.29
CA VAL A 33 31.29 12.17 4.27
C VAL A 33 30.35 13.14 4.98
N THR A 34 29.95 14.23 4.32
CA THR A 34 28.94 15.15 4.88
C THR A 34 27.53 14.72 4.50
N GLY A 35 26.55 15.11 5.32
CA GLY A 35 25.14 14.89 5.03
C GLY A 35 24.72 15.55 3.71
N THR A 36 25.13 16.79 3.49
CA THR A 36 24.90 17.50 2.21
C THR A 36 25.50 16.78 1.01
N ASP A 37 26.73 16.25 1.09
CA ASP A 37 27.31 15.50 -0.02
C ASP A 37 26.49 14.23 -0.36
N ILE A 38 25.94 13.55 0.64
CA ILE A 38 25.06 12.40 0.44
C ILE A 38 23.76 12.81 -0.24
N VAL A 39 23.08 13.86 0.26
CA VAL A 39 21.80 14.34 -0.29
C VAL A 39 21.97 14.77 -1.75
N GLN A 40 22.98 15.57 -2.05
CA GLN A 40 23.28 16.02 -3.41
C GLN A 40 23.60 14.86 -4.35
N TRP A 41 24.32 13.84 -3.85
CA TRP A 41 24.59 12.65 -4.64
C TRP A 41 23.31 11.87 -4.95
N LEU A 42 22.41 11.70 -3.98
CA LEU A 42 21.13 11.02 -4.17
C LEU A 42 20.25 11.76 -5.19
N MET A 43 20.09 13.07 -5.05
CA MET A 43 19.32 13.90 -5.98
C MET A 43 19.82 13.75 -7.41
N LYS A 44 21.13 13.90 -7.61
CA LYS A 44 21.73 13.83 -8.94
C LYS A 44 21.67 12.43 -9.56
N ASN A 45 22.01 11.39 -8.82
CA ASN A 45 22.19 10.04 -9.38
C ASN A 45 20.90 9.23 -9.45
N LEU A 46 19.88 9.59 -8.66
CA LEU A 46 18.56 8.96 -8.67
C LEU A 46 17.49 9.85 -9.33
N ASN A 47 17.87 11.03 -9.83
CA ASN A 47 16.99 12.00 -10.48
C ASN A 47 15.80 12.41 -9.58
N ILE A 48 16.10 12.69 -8.31
CA ILE A 48 15.12 13.16 -7.31
C ILE A 48 15.09 14.68 -7.35
N GLU A 49 13.92 15.25 -7.63
CA GLU A 49 13.72 16.70 -7.76
C GLU A 49 13.51 17.38 -6.40
N ASP A 50 12.76 16.75 -5.50
CA ASP A 50 12.48 17.27 -4.16
C ASP A 50 13.58 16.89 -3.15
N PRO A 51 14.32 17.85 -2.56
CA PRO A 51 15.30 17.56 -1.52
C PRO A 51 14.72 16.78 -0.34
N ALA A 52 13.44 16.99 0.01
CA ALA A 52 12.81 16.28 1.12
C ALA A 52 12.70 14.77 0.85
N GLU A 53 12.43 14.37 -0.40
CA GLU A 53 12.44 12.96 -0.82
C GLU A 53 13.84 12.35 -0.71
N ALA A 54 14.88 13.09 -1.14
CA ALA A 54 16.27 12.62 -1.05
C ALA A 54 16.73 12.46 0.41
N ILE A 55 16.38 13.41 1.28
CA ILE A 55 16.65 13.35 2.73
C ILE A 55 15.90 12.16 3.36
N HIS A 56 14.64 11.94 2.98
CA HIS A 56 13.85 10.82 3.46
C HIS A 56 14.48 9.48 3.05
N LEU A 57 14.81 9.30 1.77
CA LEU A 57 15.47 8.10 1.27
C LEU A 57 16.81 7.87 1.97
N GLY A 58 17.64 8.90 2.10
CA GLY A 58 18.91 8.82 2.79
C GLY A 58 18.76 8.49 4.28
N SER A 59 17.71 8.98 4.93
CA SER A 59 17.37 8.62 6.31
C SER A 59 16.93 7.17 6.44
N LEU A 60 16.19 6.62 5.46
CA LEU A 60 15.84 5.20 5.42
C LEU A 60 17.09 4.32 5.24
N ILE A 61 18.02 4.73 4.37
CA ILE A 61 19.32 4.05 4.19
C ILE A 61 20.11 4.06 5.51
N ALA A 62 20.10 5.19 6.23
CA ALA A 62 20.77 5.32 7.52
C ALA A 62 20.12 4.45 8.60
N ALA A 63 18.78 4.46 8.69
CA ALA A 63 18.02 3.66 9.66
C ALA A 63 18.16 2.13 9.44
N GLN A 64 18.52 1.71 8.23
CA GLN A 64 18.90 0.33 7.91
C GLN A 64 20.39 0.03 8.19
N GLY A 65 21.16 1.01 8.68
CA GLY A 65 22.53 0.82 9.13
C GLY A 65 23.59 0.82 8.03
N TYR A 66 23.29 1.24 6.81
CA TYR A 66 24.31 1.30 5.74
C TYR A 66 25.21 2.54 5.83
N VAL A 67 24.67 3.62 6.39
CA VAL A 67 25.35 4.89 6.66
C VAL A 67 24.94 5.34 8.05
N PHE A 68 25.86 5.90 8.84
CA PHE A 68 25.53 6.32 10.20
C PHE A 68 26.24 7.62 10.60
N PRO A 69 25.58 8.50 11.39
CA PRO A 69 26.22 9.70 11.92
C PRO A 69 27.27 9.30 12.96
N ILE A 70 28.43 9.95 12.93
CA ILE A 70 29.54 9.56 13.82
C ILE A 70 29.34 9.99 15.28
N SER A 71 28.51 11.00 15.51
CA SER A 71 28.33 11.70 16.79
C SER A 71 26.96 11.50 17.44
N ASP A 72 26.08 10.72 16.83
CA ASP A 72 24.70 10.52 17.29
C ASP A 72 24.34 9.03 17.21
N HIS A 73 23.47 8.58 18.13
CA HIS A 73 22.89 7.24 18.15
C HIS A 73 21.61 7.15 17.30
N VAL A 74 20.98 8.29 16.97
CA VAL A 74 19.81 8.33 16.09
C VAL A 74 20.25 8.25 14.63
N LEU A 75 19.86 7.16 13.96
CA LEU A 75 20.27 6.86 12.58
C LEU A 75 19.40 7.61 11.55
N THR A 76 19.65 8.90 11.40
CA THR A 76 18.95 9.78 10.44
C THR A 76 19.92 10.61 9.62
N LEU A 77 19.55 10.95 8.38
CA LEU A 77 20.32 11.84 7.52
C LEU A 77 19.86 13.30 7.71
N LYS A 78 20.82 14.21 7.86
CA LYS A 78 20.62 15.66 7.92
C LYS A 78 21.28 16.30 6.71
N ASP A 79 20.60 17.22 6.03
CA ASP A 79 21.19 18.00 4.93
C ASP A 79 22.01 19.17 5.48
N ASP A 80 23.11 18.84 6.13
CA ASP A 80 24.05 19.81 6.69
C ASP A 80 25.49 19.23 6.72
N GLY A 81 26.38 19.95 7.42
CA GLY A 81 27.77 19.55 7.63
C GLY A 81 27.97 18.37 8.60
N THR A 82 26.92 17.68 9.06
CA THR A 82 27.03 16.50 9.93
C THR A 82 27.85 15.42 9.23
N PHE A 83 28.75 14.79 9.98
CA PHE A 83 29.63 13.76 9.45
C PHE A 83 29.03 12.35 9.58
N TYR A 84 29.07 11.62 8.48
CA TYR A 84 28.62 10.25 8.36
C TYR A 84 29.75 9.30 7.96
N ARG A 85 29.55 8.01 8.19
CA ARG A 85 30.41 6.91 7.71
C ARG A 85 29.58 5.84 7.01
N PHE A 86 30.18 5.21 6.02
CA PHE A 86 29.66 3.96 5.46
C PHE A 86 29.92 2.79 6.43
N GLN A 87 28.92 1.93 6.57
CA GLN A 87 29.03 0.70 7.35
C GLN A 87 29.79 -0.38 6.60
N ALA A 88 30.58 -1.16 7.34
CA ALA A 88 31.28 -2.31 6.79
C ALA A 88 30.27 -3.37 6.29
N PRO A 89 30.50 -4.01 5.12
CA PRO A 89 29.61 -5.04 4.59
C PRO A 89 29.33 -6.20 5.55
N TYR A 90 30.25 -6.49 6.47
CA TYR A 90 30.05 -7.47 7.54
C TYR A 90 28.80 -7.16 8.39
N PHE A 91 28.54 -5.90 8.70
CA PHE A 91 27.42 -5.46 9.53
C PHE A 91 26.15 -5.13 8.73
N TRP A 92 26.11 -5.40 7.42
CA TRP A 92 24.91 -5.13 6.63
C TRP A 92 23.74 -6.03 7.03
N PRO A 93 22.48 -5.52 7.05
CA PRO A 93 21.31 -6.30 7.43
C PRO A 93 21.05 -7.53 6.55
N SER A 94 21.51 -7.52 5.29
CA SER A 94 21.38 -8.66 4.36
C SER A 94 22.10 -9.93 4.83
N ASN A 95 23.10 -9.79 5.71
CA ASN A 95 23.74 -10.92 6.39
C ASN A 95 22.81 -11.63 7.39
N CYS A 96 21.56 -11.15 7.54
CA CYS A 96 20.49 -11.73 8.35
C CYS A 96 20.90 -11.93 9.81
N TRP A 97 21.51 -10.90 10.40
CA TRP A 97 21.88 -10.89 11.80
C TRP A 97 20.65 -10.98 12.70
N GLU A 98 20.66 -11.92 13.65
CA GLU A 98 19.72 -11.99 14.77
C GLU A 98 20.52 -11.93 16.08
N PRO A 99 21.11 -10.76 16.43
CA PRO A 99 22.03 -10.66 17.55
C PRO A 99 21.32 -10.90 18.88
N GLU A 100 21.90 -11.79 19.69
CA GLU A 100 21.33 -12.20 20.95
C GLU A 100 21.55 -11.16 22.05
N ASN A 101 20.78 -11.27 23.13
CA ASN A 101 20.97 -10.42 24.30
C ASN A 101 22.33 -10.65 24.99
N THR A 102 22.91 -11.85 24.85
CA THR A 102 24.27 -12.14 25.33
C THR A 102 25.30 -11.32 24.56
N ASP A 103 25.18 -11.24 23.23
CA ASP A 103 26.06 -10.45 22.38
C ASP A 103 25.99 -8.96 22.78
N TYR A 104 24.79 -8.43 22.99
CA TYR A 104 24.62 -7.03 23.40
C TYR A 104 25.21 -6.75 24.80
N ALA A 105 25.10 -7.70 25.73
CA ALA A 105 25.70 -7.59 27.06
C ALA A 105 27.24 -7.53 26.99
N ILE A 106 27.87 -8.34 26.12
CA ILE A 106 29.32 -8.30 25.87
C ILE A 106 29.72 -6.93 25.32
N TYR A 107 28.99 -6.41 24.34
CA TYR A 107 29.24 -5.08 23.76
C TYR A 107 29.20 -3.96 24.80
N LEU A 108 28.11 -3.88 25.59
CA LEU A 108 27.95 -2.86 26.62
C LEU A 108 29.01 -2.99 27.72
N CYS A 109 29.28 -4.22 28.18
CA CYS A 109 30.34 -4.49 29.15
C CYS A 109 31.70 -4.02 28.60
N LYS A 110 32.04 -4.38 27.36
CA LYS A 110 33.28 -3.96 26.68
C LYS A 110 33.44 -2.44 26.66
N ARG A 111 32.36 -1.69 26.40
CA ARG A 111 32.38 -0.22 26.39
C ARG A 111 32.70 0.38 27.76
N THR A 112 32.09 -0.14 28.82
CA THR A 112 32.35 0.35 30.20
C THR A 112 33.81 0.14 30.62
N MET A 113 34.50 -0.87 30.09
CA MET A 113 35.90 -1.17 30.43
C MET A 113 36.93 -0.26 29.76
N GLN A 114 36.54 0.54 28.76
CA GLN A 114 37.50 1.33 27.98
C GLN A 114 37.83 2.70 28.60
N ASN A 115 37.06 3.18 29.59
CA ASN A 115 37.26 4.45 30.29
C ASN A 115 37.56 5.65 29.35
N LYS A 116 36.74 5.81 28.30
CA LYS A 116 36.83 6.94 27.35
C LYS A 116 35.47 7.62 27.26
N ALA A 117 35.42 8.94 27.42
CA ALA A 117 34.17 9.73 27.31
C ALA A 117 33.37 9.42 26.03
N ARG A 118 34.04 9.29 24.87
CA ARG A 118 33.39 8.96 23.58
C ARG A 118 32.71 7.57 23.54
N LEU A 119 32.96 6.70 24.51
CA LEU A 119 32.42 5.33 24.61
C LEU A 119 31.53 5.17 25.85
N GLU A 120 31.35 6.24 26.62
CA GLU A 120 30.46 6.26 27.77
C GLU A 120 29.04 5.86 27.34
N LEU A 121 28.36 5.07 28.18
CA LEU A 121 27.03 4.59 27.86
C LEU A 121 26.04 5.74 27.94
N ALA A 122 25.14 5.83 26.95
CA ALA A 122 23.96 6.67 27.11
C ALA A 122 23.02 6.10 28.18
N ASP A 123 22.11 6.91 28.72
CA ASP A 123 21.21 6.49 29.81
C ASP A 123 20.42 5.22 29.48
N TYR A 124 19.86 5.13 28.26
CA TYR A 124 19.12 3.95 27.81
C TYR A 124 20.02 2.70 27.68
N GLU A 125 21.30 2.89 27.33
CA GLU A 125 22.28 1.79 27.25
C GLU A 125 22.66 1.31 28.65
N ALA A 126 22.82 2.22 29.61
CA ALA A 126 23.07 1.90 31.01
C ALA A 126 21.90 1.16 31.65
N GLU A 127 20.66 1.58 31.37
CA GLU A 127 19.45 0.87 31.80
C GLU A 127 19.38 -0.54 31.20
N ASN A 128 19.67 -0.66 29.90
CA ASN A 128 19.77 -1.94 29.21
C ASN A 128 20.82 -2.85 29.84
N LEU A 129 22.02 -2.33 30.12
CA LEU A 129 23.08 -3.06 30.79
C LEU A 129 22.63 -3.58 32.16
N ALA A 130 22.01 -2.73 32.97
CA ALA A 130 21.48 -3.12 34.29
C ALA A 130 20.42 -4.22 34.20
N ARG A 131 19.55 -4.17 33.17
CA ARG A 131 18.57 -5.22 32.90
C ARG A 131 19.24 -6.54 32.49
N LEU A 132 20.26 -6.48 31.64
CA LEU A 132 21.00 -7.66 31.19
C LEU A 132 21.84 -8.29 32.31
N GLN A 133 22.45 -7.49 33.18
CA GLN A 133 23.15 -7.96 34.38
C GLN A 133 22.21 -8.75 35.30
N ARG A 134 20.99 -8.26 35.52
CA ARG A 134 19.96 -8.99 36.26
C ARG A 134 19.56 -10.28 35.55
N ALA A 135 19.32 -10.24 34.24
CA ALA A 135 18.89 -11.40 33.46
C ALA A 135 19.97 -12.50 33.37
N PHE A 136 21.25 -12.12 33.31
CA PHE A 136 22.40 -13.02 33.13
C PHE A 136 23.29 -13.13 34.37
N ALA A 137 22.78 -12.87 35.57
CA ALA A 137 23.58 -12.80 36.79
C ALA A 137 24.49 -14.03 37.00
N ARG A 138 23.99 -15.24 36.71
CA ARG A 138 24.75 -16.51 36.84
C ARG A 138 25.82 -16.73 35.76
N LYS A 139 25.72 -16.03 34.62
CA LYS A 139 26.66 -16.13 33.49
C LYS A 139 27.50 -14.87 33.32
N TRP A 140 27.37 -13.90 34.23
CA TRP A 140 27.99 -12.59 34.08
C TRP A 140 29.52 -12.65 34.01
N GLU A 141 30.15 -13.54 34.78
CA GLU A 141 31.60 -13.75 34.72
C GLU A 141 32.08 -14.15 33.32
N PHE A 142 31.33 -15.01 32.61
CA PHE A 142 31.67 -15.39 31.24
C PHE A 142 31.53 -14.22 30.25
N ILE A 143 30.47 -13.42 30.40
CA ILE A 143 30.26 -12.21 29.60
C ILE A 143 31.42 -11.23 29.83
N PHE A 144 31.81 -11.03 31.09
CA PHE A 144 32.92 -10.16 31.46
C PHE A 144 34.26 -10.65 30.88
N MET A 145 34.56 -11.95 30.99
CA MET A 145 35.76 -12.56 30.40
C MET A 145 35.81 -12.39 28.88
N GLN A 146 34.69 -12.59 28.18
CA GLN A 146 34.61 -12.38 26.73
C GLN A 146 34.82 -10.91 26.35
N ALA A 147 34.17 -9.98 27.08
CA ALA A 147 34.37 -8.55 26.88
C ALA A 147 35.83 -8.14 27.11
N GLU A 148 36.47 -8.64 28.16
CA GLU A 148 37.88 -8.36 28.46
C GLU A 148 38.82 -8.89 27.35
N ALA A 149 38.59 -10.11 26.86
CA ALA A 149 39.35 -10.69 25.76
C ALA A 149 39.24 -9.82 24.50
N GLN A 150 38.04 -9.33 24.18
CA GLN A 150 37.82 -8.42 23.05
C GLN A 150 38.53 -7.08 23.26
N VAL A 151 38.49 -6.48 24.47
CA VAL A 151 39.27 -5.26 24.77
C VAL A 151 40.77 -5.49 24.55
N LYS A 152 41.32 -6.65 24.93
CA LYS A 152 42.73 -7.00 24.73
C LYS A 152 43.08 -7.07 23.24
N ILE A 153 42.19 -7.61 22.41
CA ILE A 153 42.34 -7.65 20.95
C ILE A 153 42.28 -6.22 20.37
N ASP A 154 41.27 -5.44 20.76
CA ASP A 154 41.05 -4.08 20.27
C ASP A 154 42.23 -3.15 20.65
N ARG A 155 42.91 -3.41 21.77
CA ARG A 155 44.11 -2.65 22.19
C ARG A 155 45.34 -2.87 21.30
N LYS A 156 45.40 -3.98 20.55
CA LYS A 156 46.51 -4.26 19.60
C LYS A 156 46.39 -3.47 18.30
N LYS A 157 45.19 -2.98 17.97
CA LYS A 157 44.92 -2.18 16.77
C LYS A 157 45.39 -0.74 16.94
N ASP A 158 45.70 -0.07 15.84
CA ASP A 158 46.09 1.33 15.90
C ASP A 158 44.90 2.23 16.31
N LYS A 159 45.22 3.45 16.79
CA LYS A 159 44.22 4.36 17.36
C LYS A 159 43.14 4.77 16.34
N THR A 160 43.49 4.88 15.08
CA THR A 160 42.62 5.31 13.98
C THR A 160 41.69 4.17 13.59
N GLU A 161 42.24 2.98 13.32
CA GLU A 161 41.47 1.78 13.00
C GLU A 161 40.48 1.44 14.12
N ARG A 162 40.94 1.43 15.37
CA ARG A 162 40.07 1.17 16.52
C ARG A 162 38.90 2.15 16.61
N LYS A 163 39.11 3.44 16.33
CA LYS A 163 38.01 4.43 16.35
C LYS A 163 36.95 4.15 15.30
N ILE A 164 37.36 3.69 14.12
CA ILE A 164 36.43 3.34 13.03
C ILE A 164 35.64 2.09 13.42
N LEU A 165 36.32 1.04 13.85
CA LEU A 165 35.68 -0.22 14.27
C LEU A 165 34.71 -0.01 15.44
N ASP A 166 35.10 0.74 16.47
CA ASP A 166 34.21 1.09 17.58
C ASP A 166 32.92 1.79 17.08
N SER A 167 33.05 2.68 16.09
CA SER A 167 31.89 3.41 15.55
C SER A 167 30.99 2.55 14.65
N GLN A 168 31.58 1.60 13.91
CA GLN A 168 30.85 0.65 13.07
C GLN A 168 30.06 -0.35 13.91
N GLU A 169 30.67 -0.88 14.98
CA GLU A 169 30.01 -1.76 15.94
C GLU A 169 28.90 -1.02 16.70
N ARG A 170 29.12 0.25 17.08
CA ARG A 170 28.06 1.09 17.65
C ARG A 170 26.87 1.22 16.70
N ALA A 171 27.12 1.57 15.45
CA ALA A 171 26.06 1.75 14.46
C ALA A 171 25.30 0.44 14.17
N PHE A 172 25.96 -0.72 14.23
CA PHE A 172 25.27 -2.01 14.17
C PHE A 172 24.27 -2.16 15.33
N TRP A 173 24.70 -1.85 16.56
CA TRP A 173 23.80 -1.91 17.71
C TRP A 173 22.70 -0.85 17.69
N ASP A 174 22.95 0.33 17.11
CA ASP A 174 21.92 1.36 16.94
C ASP A 174 20.78 0.90 16.01
N VAL A 175 21.02 -0.05 15.09
CA VAL A 175 19.97 -0.71 14.30
C VAL A 175 19.22 -1.77 15.12
N HIS A 176 19.96 -2.65 15.79
CA HIS A 176 19.39 -3.84 16.42
C HIS A 176 18.86 -3.60 17.85
N ARG A 177 19.27 -2.51 18.49
CA ARG A 177 18.86 -2.05 19.82
C ARG A 177 18.71 -0.51 19.76
N PRO A 178 17.75 -0.02 18.98
CA PRO A 178 17.63 1.40 18.68
C PRO A 178 17.30 2.23 19.93
N VAL A 179 17.63 3.52 19.85
CA VAL A 179 17.25 4.52 20.86
C VAL A 179 15.73 4.47 21.08
N PRO A 180 15.23 4.49 22.34
CA PRO A 180 13.80 4.51 22.61
C PRO A 180 13.08 5.63 21.83
N GLY A 181 11.96 5.28 21.19
CA GLY A 181 11.21 6.18 20.31
C GLY A 181 11.60 6.13 18.84
N CYS A 182 12.74 5.53 18.49
CA CYS A 182 13.09 5.27 17.09
C CYS A 182 12.38 4.02 16.56
N VAL A 183 12.09 4.02 15.26
CA VAL A 183 11.51 2.86 14.57
C VAL A 183 12.53 1.72 14.55
N ASN A 184 12.11 0.53 14.99
CA ASN A 184 12.93 -0.68 14.88
C ASN A 184 12.80 -1.28 13.47
N THR A 185 13.79 -1.00 12.62
CA THR A 185 13.82 -1.43 11.21
C THR A 185 13.97 -2.94 11.02
N THR A 186 14.29 -3.68 12.10
CA THR A 186 14.41 -5.15 12.09
C THR A 186 13.07 -5.86 12.30
N GLU A 187 12.01 -5.14 12.67
CA GLU A 187 10.67 -5.72 12.84
C GLU A 187 10.07 -6.12 11.49
N MET A 188 9.51 -7.33 11.44
CA MET A 188 8.93 -7.91 10.24
C MET A 188 7.43 -8.18 10.42
N ASP A 189 6.63 -7.88 9.38
CA ASP A 189 5.20 -8.23 9.35
C ASP A 189 5.02 -9.75 9.58
N ILE A 190 4.11 -10.12 10.47
CA ILE A 190 3.85 -11.52 10.86
C ILE A 190 3.54 -12.43 9.67
N ARG A 191 2.92 -11.90 8.61
CA ARG A 191 2.63 -12.60 7.35
C ARG A 191 3.91 -12.91 6.59
N LYS A 192 4.89 -11.99 6.60
CA LYS A 192 6.22 -12.23 6.02
C LYS A 192 6.99 -13.26 6.84
N CYS A 193 6.95 -13.19 8.16
CA CYS A 193 7.58 -14.17 9.06
C CYS A 193 7.11 -15.60 8.79
N ARG A 194 5.80 -15.80 8.57
CA ARG A 194 5.23 -17.12 8.25
C ARG A 194 5.71 -17.68 6.91
N ARG A 195 5.81 -16.83 5.88
CA ARG A 195 6.30 -17.22 4.54
C ARG A 195 7.81 -17.49 4.53
N MET A 196 8.56 -16.76 5.36
CA MET A 196 10.01 -16.86 5.48
C MET A 196 10.51 -17.95 6.44
N LYS A 197 9.63 -18.81 6.98
CA LYS A 197 10.05 -20.03 7.70
C LYS A 197 10.76 -20.98 6.73
N ASN A 198 12.00 -20.65 6.40
CA ASN A 198 12.98 -21.51 5.78
C ASN A 198 13.78 -22.17 6.93
N PRO A 199 13.78 -23.50 7.07
CA PRO A 199 14.44 -24.19 8.20
C PRO A 199 15.96 -24.03 8.31
N GLN A 200 16.60 -23.31 7.39
CA GLN A 200 18.06 -23.26 7.22
C GLN A 200 18.71 -21.91 7.54
N LYS A 201 17.97 -20.96 8.17
CA LYS A 201 18.61 -19.74 8.70
C LYS A 201 19.50 -20.11 9.89
N VAL A 202 20.79 -20.31 9.63
CA VAL A 202 21.81 -20.46 10.66
C VAL A 202 21.82 -19.17 11.48
N LYS A 203 21.54 -19.27 12.78
CA LYS A 203 21.70 -18.18 13.74
C LYS A 203 23.19 -17.82 13.80
N LYS A 204 23.58 -16.69 13.22
CA LYS A 204 24.97 -16.19 13.31
C LYS A 204 25.09 -15.31 14.55
N SER A 205 25.89 -15.74 15.53
CA SER A 205 26.31 -14.88 16.65
C SER A 205 27.39 -13.92 16.15
N VAL A 206 27.32 -12.66 16.60
CA VAL A 206 28.29 -11.60 16.26
C VAL A 206 29.67 -11.87 16.89
N TYR A 207 29.71 -12.56 18.04
CA TYR A 207 30.94 -12.85 18.80
C TYR A 207 31.27 -14.35 18.89
N GLY A 208 30.60 -15.19 18.08
CA GLY A 208 30.90 -16.62 18.01
C GLY A 208 32.32 -16.86 17.48
N VAL A 209 33.02 -17.85 18.05
CA VAL A 209 34.33 -18.28 17.55
C VAL A 209 34.13 -18.88 16.16
N THR A 210 34.73 -18.27 15.14
CA THR A 210 34.80 -18.87 13.80
C THR A 210 35.70 -20.10 13.89
N GLU A 211 35.14 -21.30 13.76
CA GLU A 211 35.96 -22.45 13.38
C GLU A 211 36.51 -22.17 11.96
N GLU A 212 37.81 -21.89 11.87
CA GLU A 212 38.51 -21.73 10.60
C GLU A 212 38.52 -23.07 9.86
N SER A 213 37.43 -23.38 9.17
CA SER A 213 37.31 -24.53 8.27
C SER A 213 36.21 -24.31 7.25
N GLN A 214 36.20 -23.17 6.54
CA GLN A 214 35.65 -23.07 5.17
C GLN A 214 35.85 -21.67 4.58
N PRO A 215 36.49 -21.52 3.40
CA PRO A 215 36.39 -20.31 2.62
C PRO A 215 35.08 -20.39 1.83
N GLN A 216 34.04 -19.66 2.23
CA GLN A 216 32.87 -19.47 1.38
C GLN A 216 32.46 -18.00 1.37
N SER A 217 32.92 -17.30 0.33
CA SER A 217 32.17 -16.20 -0.27
C SER A 217 30.68 -16.55 -0.34
N PRO A 218 29.76 -15.59 -0.17
CA PRO A 218 28.34 -15.83 -0.36
C PRO A 218 28.03 -15.91 -1.87
N VAL A 219 28.57 -16.92 -2.55
CA VAL A 219 28.05 -17.35 -3.84
C VAL A 219 26.84 -18.22 -3.51
N HIS A 220 25.66 -17.62 -3.69
CA HIS A 220 24.38 -18.25 -4.00
C HIS A 220 24.39 -19.78 -3.88
N VAL A 221 24.12 -20.32 -2.70
CA VAL A 221 23.78 -21.74 -2.54
C VAL A 221 22.34 -21.91 -3.04
N PRO A 222 22.07 -22.70 -4.10
CA PRO A 222 20.72 -22.84 -4.63
C PRO A 222 19.79 -23.46 -3.58
N SER A 223 18.68 -22.77 -3.40
CA SER A 223 17.52 -23.08 -2.58
C SER A 223 16.95 -24.48 -2.80
N GLN A 224 16.73 -25.24 -1.72
CA GLN A 224 15.89 -26.45 -1.61
C GLN A 224 16.21 -27.59 -2.60
N PRO A 225 15.95 -28.88 -2.25
CA PRO A 225 15.83 -29.89 -3.29
C PRO A 225 14.64 -29.49 -4.15
N VAL A 226 14.90 -29.05 -5.39
CA VAL A 226 13.87 -28.77 -6.40
C VAL A 226 12.94 -29.97 -6.42
N ARG A 227 11.70 -29.81 -5.94
CA ARG A 227 10.68 -30.86 -6.01
C ARG A 227 10.58 -31.24 -7.48
N LYS A 228 10.96 -32.48 -7.82
CA LYS A 228 10.88 -32.95 -9.20
C LYS A 228 9.43 -32.84 -9.66
N THR A 229 9.21 -32.07 -10.73
CA THR A 229 7.89 -31.86 -11.33
C THR A 229 7.29 -33.22 -11.66
N THR A 230 6.07 -33.45 -11.17
CA THR A 230 5.37 -34.72 -11.36
C THR A 230 4.56 -34.70 -12.65
N LYS A 231 4.17 -35.88 -13.15
CA LYS A 231 3.25 -36.01 -14.28
C LYS A 231 1.92 -35.27 -14.05
N GLU A 232 1.46 -35.22 -12.80
CA GLU A 232 0.23 -34.54 -12.42
C GLU A 232 0.36 -33.01 -12.51
N ASP A 233 1.54 -32.47 -12.16
CA ASP A 233 1.82 -31.05 -12.30
C ASP A 233 1.78 -30.62 -13.78
N PHE A 234 2.34 -31.45 -14.68
CA PHE A 234 2.25 -31.20 -16.12
C PHE A 234 0.82 -31.25 -16.65
N ARG A 235 -0.01 -32.18 -16.18
CA ARG A 235 -1.43 -32.25 -16.56
C ARG A 235 -2.18 -30.99 -16.16
N LYS A 236 -2.00 -30.53 -14.92
CA LYS A 236 -2.59 -29.27 -14.43
C LYS A 236 -2.12 -28.07 -15.24
N GLN A 237 -0.85 -28.03 -15.60
CA GLN A 237 -0.30 -26.97 -16.43
C GLN A 237 -0.91 -26.97 -17.84
N ILE A 238 -1.08 -28.13 -18.46
CA ILE A 238 -1.75 -28.25 -19.76
C ILE A 238 -3.20 -27.77 -19.67
N THR A 239 -3.97 -28.24 -18.69
CA THR A 239 -5.36 -27.79 -18.47
C THR A 239 -5.43 -26.28 -18.27
N PHE A 240 -4.54 -25.72 -17.46
CA PHE A 240 -4.47 -24.27 -17.24
C PHE A 240 -4.18 -23.50 -18.52
N LEU A 241 -3.19 -23.93 -19.31
CA LEU A 241 -2.80 -23.28 -20.57
C LEU A 241 -3.89 -23.36 -21.63
N ASN A 242 -4.55 -24.51 -21.78
CA ASN A 242 -5.69 -24.66 -22.69
C ASN A 242 -6.80 -23.66 -22.33
N MET A 243 -7.12 -23.53 -21.05
CA MET A 243 -8.09 -22.56 -20.56
C MET A 243 -7.65 -21.09 -20.77
N GLN A 244 -6.34 -20.80 -20.84
CA GLN A 244 -5.86 -19.46 -21.21
C GLN A 244 -5.98 -19.18 -22.70
N ILE A 245 -5.77 -20.18 -23.56
CA ILE A 245 -5.87 -20.03 -25.03
C ILE A 245 -7.31 -19.77 -25.46
N GLU A 246 -8.29 -20.34 -24.76
CA GLU A 246 -9.71 -20.15 -25.02
C GLU A 246 -10.22 -18.74 -24.64
N ARG A 247 -9.44 -17.96 -23.88
CA ARG A 247 -9.84 -16.59 -23.50
C ARG A 247 -9.75 -15.66 -24.70
N HIS A 248 -10.88 -15.02 -25.01
CA HIS A 248 -10.92 -13.96 -26.02
C HIS A 248 -10.13 -12.73 -25.55
N CYS A 249 -9.03 -12.43 -26.23
CA CYS A 249 -8.20 -11.26 -25.97
C CYS A 249 -8.53 -10.13 -26.96
N LEU A 250 -8.48 -8.89 -26.48
CA LEU A 250 -8.58 -7.68 -27.29
C LEU A 250 -7.19 -7.18 -27.69
N LYS A 251 -7.10 -6.48 -28.83
CA LYS A 251 -5.87 -5.79 -29.23
C LYS A 251 -5.55 -4.68 -28.23
N MET A 252 -4.26 -4.51 -27.90
CA MET A 252 -3.83 -3.48 -26.94
C MET A 252 -4.26 -2.07 -27.34
N SER A 253 -4.27 -1.74 -28.64
CA SER A 253 -4.78 -0.44 -29.11
C SER A 253 -6.24 -0.22 -28.73
N LYS A 254 -7.09 -1.25 -28.88
CA LYS A 254 -8.51 -1.17 -28.51
C LYS A 254 -8.73 -1.09 -27.01
N VAL A 255 -7.91 -1.79 -26.23
CA VAL A 255 -7.95 -1.66 -24.77
C VAL A 255 -7.54 -0.25 -24.34
N ALA A 256 -6.44 0.28 -24.89
CA ALA A 256 -5.95 1.62 -24.57
C ALA A 256 -6.96 2.72 -24.96
N GLU A 257 -7.48 2.68 -26.19
CA GLU A 257 -8.53 3.60 -26.68
C GLU A 257 -9.75 3.59 -25.74
N SER A 258 -10.20 2.40 -25.32
CA SER A 258 -11.35 2.27 -24.43
C SER A 258 -11.09 2.80 -23.02
N LEU A 259 -9.91 2.56 -22.45
CA LEU A 259 -9.56 3.03 -21.11
C LEU A 259 -9.41 4.56 -21.08
N ILE A 260 -8.78 5.13 -22.11
CA ILE A 260 -8.64 6.58 -22.26
C ILE A 260 -10.02 7.23 -22.38
N ALA A 261 -10.86 6.76 -23.30
CA ALA A 261 -12.20 7.30 -23.50
C ALA A 261 -13.07 7.20 -22.24
N TYR A 262 -12.99 6.07 -21.51
CA TYR A 262 -13.66 5.94 -20.22
C TYR A 262 -13.14 6.97 -19.22
N THR A 263 -11.83 7.14 -19.11
CA THR A 263 -11.23 8.09 -18.16
C THR A 263 -11.63 9.54 -18.48
N GLU A 264 -11.54 9.93 -19.76
CA GLU A 264 -11.96 11.24 -20.25
C GLU A 264 -13.45 11.52 -19.97
N GLN A 265 -14.31 10.51 -20.10
CA GLN A 265 -15.74 10.65 -19.83
C GLN A 265 -16.05 10.98 -18.35
N TYR A 266 -15.23 10.49 -17.41
CA TYR A 266 -15.43 10.70 -15.97
C TYR A 266 -14.53 11.79 -15.37
N VAL A 267 -13.65 12.43 -16.15
CA VAL A 267 -12.70 13.43 -15.63
C VAL A 267 -13.40 14.62 -14.95
N GLU A 268 -14.57 15.04 -15.45
CA GLU A 268 -15.40 16.10 -14.85
C GLU A 268 -16.00 15.70 -13.48
N TYR A 269 -15.99 14.40 -13.16
CA TYR A 269 -16.57 13.84 -11.92
C TYR A 269 -15.49 13.37 -10.93
N ASP A 270 -14.21 13.51 -11.26
CA ASP A 270 -13.10 13.14 -10.38
C ASP A 270 -12.70 14.34 -9.50
N PRO A 271 -12.95 14.31 -8.18
CA PRO A 271 -12.65 15.43 -7.29
C PRO A 271 -11.16 15.75 -7.12
N PHE A 272 -10.26 14.86 -7.56
CA PHE A 272 -8.81 15.10 -7.55
C PHE A 272 -8.32 15.87 -8.79
N ILE A 273 -9.08 15.80 -9.89
CA ILE A 273 -8.72 16.45 -11.16
C ILE A 273 -9.57 17.69 -11.39
N THR A 274 -10.89 17.55 -11.25
CA THR A 274 -11.85 18.64 -11.43
C THR A 274 -12.39 19.09 -10.08
N PRO A 275 -12.30 20.38 -9.72
CA PRO A 275 -12.85 20.87 -8.45
C PRO A 275 -14.34 20.54 -8.31
N ALA A 276 -14.71 19.91 -7.20
CA ALA A 276 -16.11 19.59 -6.91
C ALA A 276 -16.91 20.85 -6.55
N GLU A 277 -18.13 20.96 -7.07
CA GLU A 277 -19.05 22.07 -6.79
C GLU A 277 -20.13 21.66 -5.77
N PRO A 278 -20.37 22.43 -4.69
CA PRO A 278 -19.86 23.78 -4.44
C PRO A 278 -18.42 23.84 -3.92
N SER A 279 -17.97 22.82 -3.17
CA SER A 279 -16.59 22.67 -2.73
C SER A 279 -16.32 21.23 -2.32
N ASN A 280 -15.05 20.83 -2.25
CA ASN A 280 -14.65 19.52 -1.72
C ASN A 280 -14.72 19.55 -0.18
N PRO A 281 -15.60 18.74 0.46
CA PRO A 281 -15.80 18.77 1.92
C PRO A 281 -14.53 18.53 2.74
N TRP A 282 -13.55 17.79 2.19
CA TRP A 282 -12.28 17.51 2.86
C TRP A 282 -11.32 18.72 2.90
N ILE A 283 -11.58 19.75 2.09
CA ILE A 283 -10.76 20.97 1.98
C ILE A 283 -11.48 22.15 2.64
N SER A 284 -12.80 22.24 2.48
CA SER A 284 -13.61 23.37 2.94
C SER A 284 -14.29 23.15 4.30
N ASP A 285 -14.32 21.91 4.81
CA ASP A 285 -15.13 21.49 5.96
C ASP A 285 -16.64 21.76 5.78
N ASP A 286 -17.11 21.94 4.54
CA ASP A 286 -18.52 22.14 4.18
C ASP A 286 -19.10 20.85 3.57
N THR A 287 -20.09 20.26 4.25
CA THR A 287 -20.73 18.99 3.83
C THR A 287 -21.81 19.16 2.77
N ALA A 288 -22.08 20.39 2.31
CA ALA A 288 -23.16 20.68 1.35
C ALA A 288 -23.10 19.82 0.08
N LEU A 289 -21.90 19.48 -0.43
CA LEU A 289 -21.75 18.59 -1.58
C LEU A 289 -22.37 17.20 -1.30
N TRP A 290 -22.07 16.58 -0.16
CA TRP A 290 -22.61 15.27 0.20
C TRP A 290 -24.13 15.30 0.36
N ASP A 291 -24.66 16.38 0.94
CA ASP A 291 -26.11 16.56 1.06
C ASP A 291 -26.79 16.67 -0.32
N ILE A 292 -26.16 17.38 -1.27
CA ILE A 292 -26.64 17.47 -2.66
C ILE A 292 -26.58 16.10 -3.34
N GLU A 293 -25.49 15.33 -3.16
CA GLU A 293 -25.34 14.00 -3.75
C GLU A 293 -26.33 12.98 -3.19
N MET A 294 -26.70 13.07 -1.91
CA MET A 294 -27.71 12.21 -1.28
C MET A 294 -29.16 12.65 -1.54
N SER A 295 -29.35 13.85 -2.09
CA SER A 295 -30.68 14.39 -2.37
C SER A 295 -31.52 13.48 -3.27
N LYS A 296 -32.84 13.50 -3.06
CA LYS A 296 -33.82 12.90 -3.98
C LYS A 296 -34.00 13.71 -5.26
N GLU A 297 -33.62 14.98 -5.24
CA GLU A 297 -33.58 15.86 -6.40
C GLU A 297 -32.15 15.85 -6.97
N PRO A 298 -31.91 15.13 -8.08
CA PRO A 298 -30.56 14.94 -8.61
C PRO A 298 -30.06 16.23 -9.28
N SER A 299 -28.77 16.52 -9.12
CA SER A 299 -28.13 17.61 -9.86
C SER A 299 -28.04 17.28 -11.36
N GLN A 300 -27.87 18.31 -12.20
CA GLN A 300 -27.69 18.12 -13.64
C GLN A 300 -26.50 17.21 -13.97
N GLN A 301 -25.38 17.35 -13.24
CA GLN A 301 -24.21 16.48 -13.42
C GLN A 301 -24.55 15.02 -13.07
N ARG A 302 -25.25 14.79 -11.95
CA ARG A 302 -25.68 13.44 -11.56
C ARG A 302 -26.60 12.80 -12.62
N VAL A 303 -27.53 13.57 -13.19
CA VAL A 303 -28.39 13.12 -14.30
C VAL A 303 -27.58 12.87 -15.58
N LYS A 304 -26.65 13.77 -15.95
CA LYS A 304 -25.78 13.60 -17.13
C LYS A 304 -25.00 12.29 -17.08
N ARG A 305 -24.53 11.90 -15.89
CA ARG A 305 -23.80 10.66 -15.63
C ARG A 305 -24.63 9.40 -15.92
N TRP A 306 -25.95 9.45 -15.70
CA TRP A 306 -26.86 8.36 -16.05
C TRP A 306 -26.80 8.02 -17.55
N GLY A 307 -26.51 9.00 -18.41
CA GLY A 307 -26.37 8.79 -19.85
C GLY A 307 -25.12 8.01 -20.27
N PHE A 308 -24.13 7.83 -19.38
CA PHE A 308 -22.86 7.19 -19.74
C PHE A 308 -23.01 5.69 -19.94
N SER A 309 -23.82 5.02 -19.11
CA SER A 309 -24.14 3.61 -19.26
C SER A 309 -25.36 3.25 -18.42
N MET A 310 -26.05 2.17 -18.80
CA MET A 310 -27.15 1.62 -17.99
C MET A 310 -26.71 1.32 -16.56
N ASP A 311 -25.46 0.91 -16.34
CA ASP A 311 -24.92 0.65 -15.00
C ASP A 311 -24.92 1.90 -14.12
N GLU A 312 -24.67 3.09 -14.67
CA GLU A 312 -24.72 4.34 -13.89
C GLU A 312 -26.14 4.65 -13.41
N VAL A 313 -27.15 4.39 -14.25
CA VAL A 313 -28.57 4.55 -13.86
C VAL A 313 -28.98 3.54 -12.80
N LEU A 314 -28.57 2.28 -12.95
CA LEU A 314 -28.95 1.21 -12.03
C LEU A 314 -28.28 1.33 -10.66
N LYS A 315 -27.03 1.84 -10.62
CA LYS A 315 -26.31 2.13 -9.37
C LYS A 315 -26.97 3.27 -8.59
N ASP A 316 -27.45 4.29 -9.30
CA ASP A 316 -28.11 5.45 -8.69
C ASP A 316 -29.55 5.09 -8.22
N PRO A 317 -29.90 5.24 -6.94
CA PRO A 317 -31.25 4.97 -6.46
C PRO A 317 -32.33 5.84 -7.14
N VAL A 318 -32.04 7.12 -7.39
CA VAL A 318 -32.96 8.05 -8.05
C VAL A 318 -33.03 7.74 -9.54
N GLY A 319 -31.88 7.48 -10.17
CA GLY A 319 -31.82 7.08 -11.59
C GLY A 319 -32.64 5.82 -11.85
N ARG A 320 -32.53 4.81 -10.99
CA ARG A 320 -33.31 3.58 -11.05
C ARG A 320 -34.81 3.79 -10.86
N ASP A 321 -35.21 4.65 -9.93
CA ASP A 321 -36.63 5.00 -9.74
C ASP A 321 -37.22 5.69 -10.98
N GLN A 322 -36.49 6.65 -11.57
CA GLN A 322 -36.90 7.32 -12.81
C GLN A 322 -36.96 6.35 -13.99
N PHE A 323 -35.99 5.45 -14.11
CA PHE A 323 -35.99 4.43 -15.14
C PHE A 323 -37.15 3.44 -14.96
N LEU A 324 -37.45 3.02 -13.73
CA LEU A 324 -38.59 2.15 -13.44
C LEU A 324 -39.91 2.81 -13.81
N ARG A 325 -40.13 4.07 -13.43
CA ARG A 325 -41.35 4.83 -13.80
C ARG A 325 -41.52 4.95 -15.30
N PHE A 326 -40.43 5.16 -16.03
CA PHE A 326 -40.46 5.15 -17.49
C PHE A 326 -40.91 3.80 -18.04
N LEU A 327 -40.36 2.69 -17.55
CA LEU A 327 -40.77 1.35 -17.98
C LEU A 327 -42.22 1.02 -17.61
N GLU A 328 -42.69 1.48 -16.46
CA GLU A 328 -44.10 1.33 -16.04
C GLU A 328 -45.04 2.08 -16.99
N SER A 329 -44.65 3.27 -17.46
CA SER A 329 -45.43 4.03 -18.45
C SER A 329 -45.52 3.34 -19.81
N GLU A 330 -44.58 2.45 -20.12
CA GLU A 330 -44.54 1.65 -21.35
C GLU A 330 -44.93 0.18 -21.12
N PHE A 331 -45.48 -0.16 -19.94
CA PHE A 331 -45.87 -1.52 -19.57
C PHE A 331 -44.76 -2.57 -19.78
N SER A 332 -43.51 -2.23 -19.44
CA SER A 332 -42.32 -3.09 -19.60
C SER A 332 -41.43 -3.16 -18.34
N SER A 333 -42.00 -2.83 -17.18
CA SER A 333 -41.30 -2.75 -15.89
C SER A 333 -40.85 -4.09 -15.31
N GLU A 334 -41.46 -5.20 -15.74
CA GLU A 334 -41.18 -6.56 -15.28
C GLU A 334 -39.71 -6.95 -15.47
N ASN A 335 -39.08 -6.48 -16.55
CA ASN A 335 -37.67 -6.75 -16.84
C ASN A 335 -36.74 -6.17 -15.78
N LEU A 336 -36.96 -4.91 -15.38
CA LEU A 336 -36.16 -4.26 -14.36
C LEU A 336 -36.46 -4.84 -12.97
N ARG A 337 -37.73 -5.12 -12.66
CA ARG A 337 -38.13 -5.75 -11.40
C ARG A 337 -37.48 -7.11 -11.22
N PHE A 338 -37.52 -7.96 -12.25
CA PHE A 338 -36.82 -9.24 -12.25
C PHE A 338 -35.31 -9.06 -12.04
N TRP A 339 -34.68 -8.16 -12.80
CA TRP A 339 -33.24 -7.92 -12.67
C TRP A 339 -32.84 -7.49 -11.26
N LEU A 340 -33.64 -6.61 -10.63
CA LEU A 340 -33.45 -6.15 -9.26
C LEU A 340 -33.70 -7.27 -8.23
N ALA A 341 -34.71 -8.10 -8.44
CA ALA A 341 -34.98 -9.25 -7.57
C ALA A 341 -33.81 -10.24 -7.57
N VAL A 342 -33.19 -10.49 -8.74
CA VAL A 342 -31.98 -11.32 -8.84
C VAL A 342 -30.75 -10.65 -8.21
N GLN A 343 -30.60 -9.31 -8.32
CA GLN A 343 -29.54 -8.60 -7.61
C GLN A 343 -29.70 -8.69 -6.08
N ASP A 344 -30.93 -8.64 -5.60
CA ASP A 344 -31.26 -8.82 -4.19
C ASP A 344 -30.98 -10.25 -3.72
N LEU A 345 -31.38 -11.27 -4.50
CA LEU A 345 -31.07 -12.68 -4.23
C LEU A 345 -29.58 -12.93 -3.96
N LYS A 346 -28.68 -12.31 -4.74
CA LYS A 346 -27.23 -12.46 -4.58
C LYS A 346 -26.71 -11.94 -3.23
N LYS A 347 -27.46 -11.06 -2.58
CA LYS A 347 -27.13 -10.43 -1.28
C LYS A 347 -27.83 -11.11 -0.10
N GLN A 348 -28.79 -12.00 -0.33
CA GLN A 348 -29.54 -12.67 0.72
C GLN A 348 -28.65 -13.61 1.58
N PRO A 349 -28.93 -13.75 2.88
CA PRO A 349 -28.34 -14.80 3.72
C PRO A 349 -28.58 -16.18 3.10
N LEU A 350 -27.61 -17.11 3.24
CA LEU A 350 -27.66 -18.43 2.58
C LEU A 350 -28.95 -19.22 2.91
N GLN A 351 -29.48 -19.06 4.12
CA GLN A 351 -30.71 -19.72 4.58
C GLN A 351 -31.97 -19.28 3.80
N ASP A 352 -32.00 -18.04 3.30
CA ASP A 352 -33.18 -17.45 2.64
C ASP A 352 -33.12 -17.61 1.11
N VAL A 353 -31.95 -18.01 0.57
CA VAL A 353 -31.71 -18.13 -0.88
C VAL A 353 -32.70 -19.09 -1.54
N ALA A 354 -32.94 -20.26 -0.95
CA ALA A 354 -33.82 -21.26 -1.57
C ALA A 354 -35.27 -20.74 -1.69
N THR A 355 -35.79 -20.13 -0.62
CA THR A 355 -37.12 -19.51 -0.62
C THR A 355 -37.20 -18.37 -1.62
N ARG A 356 -36.19 -17.49 -1.64
CA ARG A 356 -36.14 -16.34 -2.55
C ARG A 356 -36.05 -16.75 -4.02
N VAL A 357 -35.36 -17.85 -4.33
CA VAL A 357 -35.35 -18.44 -5.67
C VAL A 357 -36.77 -18.83 -6.08
N GLU A 358 -37.47 -19.60 -5.25
CA GLU A 358 -38.84 -20.03 -5.58
C GLU A 358 -39.79 -18.82 -5.79
N GLU A 359 -39.72 -17.79 -4.94
CA GLU A 359 -40.52 -16.57 -5.10
C GLU A 359 -40.28 -15.90 -6.47
N ILE A 360 -39.01 -15.71 -6.86
CA ILE A 360 -38.64 -15.10 -8.15
C ILE A 360 -39.13 -15.96 -9.31
N TRP A 361 -39.03 -17.28 -9.19
CA TRP A 361 -39.58 -18.20 -10.21
C TRP A 361 -41.08 -17.99 -10.39
N GLN A 362 -41.85 -18.01 -9.30
CA GLN A 362 -43.31 -17.88 -9.36
C GLN A 362 -43.77 -16.51 -9.86
N GLU A 363 -43.04 -15.43 -9.54
CA GLU A 363 -43.41 -14.07 -9.92
C GLU A 363 -43.15 -13.76 -11.41
N PHE A 364 -42.03 -14.28 -11.97
CA PHE A 364 -41.52 -13.83 -13.28
C PHE A 364 -41.43 -14.92 -14.35
N LEU A 365 -41.37 -16.22 -13.99
CA LEU A 365 -41.02 -17.29 -14.94
C LEU A 365 -41.97 -18.48 -14.95
N ALA A 366 -42.69 -18.73 -13.87
CA ALA A 366 -43.64 -19.83 -13.81
C ALA A 366 -44.75 -19.69 -14.88
N PRO A 367 -45.31 -20.80 -15.39
CA PRO A 367 -46.46 -20.73 -16.28
C PRO A 367 -47.63 -19.97 -15.64
N GLY A 368 -48.03 -18.85 -16.25
CA GLY A 368 -49.09 -17.98 -15.71
C GLY A 368 -48.59 -16.97 -14.64
N ALA A 369 -47.29 -16.74 -14.55
CA ALA A 369 -46.69 -15.71 -13.71
C ALA A 369 -47.33 -14.33 -13.94
N GLN A 370 -47.56 -13.58 -12.85
CA GLN A 370 -48.24 -12.28 -12.90
C GLN A 370 -47.39 -11.21 -13.59
N SER A 371 -46.07 -11.30 -13.49
CA SER A 371 -45.10 -10.40 -14.13
C SER A 371 -44.17 -11.17 -15.06
N ALA A 372 -44.74 -12.03 -15.91
CA ALA A 372 -43.98 -12.91 -16.80
C ALA A 372 -43.00 -12.13 -17.71
N ILE A 373 -41.71 -12.43 -17.61
CA ILE A 373 -40.67 -11.82 -18.46
C ILE A 373 -40.49 -12.61 -19.77
N ASN A 374 -40.07 -11.93 -20.83
CA ASN A 374 -39.73 -12.58 -22.09
C ASN A 374 -38.27 -13.06 -22.06
N LEU A 375 -38.06 -14.38 -22.02
CA LEU A 375 -36.75 -15.03 -22.12
C LEU A 375 -36.68 -15.92 -23.36
N ASP A 376 -35.49 -16.02 -23.96
CA ASP A 376 -35.23 -17.03 -24.97
C ASP A 376 -35.33 -18.46 -24.39
N SER A 377 -35.63 -19.42 -25.26
CA SER A 377 -35.88 -20.81 -24.86
C SER A 377 -34.68 -21.45 -24.15
N HIS A 378 -33.46 -21.13 -24.60
CA HIS A 378 -32.22 -21.67 -24.04
C HIS A 378 -32.01 -21.19 -22.60
N SER A 379 -32.17 -19.89 -22.34
CA SER A 379 -32.00 -19.28 -21.03
C SER A 379 -33.10 -19.75 -20.07
N TYR A 380 -34.33 -19.90 -20.56
CA TYR A 380 -35.44 -20.46 -19.78
C TYR A 380 -35.17 -21.91 -19.37
N GLU A 381 -34.72 -22.76 -20.29
CA GLU A 381 -34.42 -24.18 -20.02
C GLU A 381 -33.30 -24.32 -18.99
N LYS A 382 -32.21 -23.58 -19.16
CA LYS A 382 -31.08 -23.58 -18.22
C LYS A 382 -31.50 -23.10 -16.83
N THR A 383 -32.27 -22.01 -16.76
CA THR A 383 -32.79 -21.49 -15.50
C THR A 383 -33.71 -22.51 -14.81
N SER A 384 -34.59 -23.17 -15.56
CA SER A 384 -35.49 -24.22 -15.05
C SER A 384 -34.73 -25.41 -14.45
N GLN A 385 -33.59 -25.78 -15.04
CA GLN A 385 -32.70 -26.78 -14.47
C GLN A 385 -32.01 -26.28 -13.20
N ASN A 386 -31.48 -25.05 -13.21
CA ASN A 386 -30.78 -24.45 -12.07
C ASN A 386 -31.68 -24.26 -10.84
N VAL A 387 -32.98 -24.01 -11.03
CA VAL A 387 -33.94 -23.85 -9.91
C VAL A 387 -34.12 -25.15 -9.12
N LYS A 388 -33.82 -26.32 -9.71
CA LYS A 388 -33.87 -27.61 -9.00
C LYS A 388 -32.79 -27.75 -7.91
N ASP A 389 -31.71 -26.99 -8.02
CA ASP A 389 -30.65 -26.87 -7.02
C ASP A 389 -30.38 -25.38 -6.72
N PRO A 390 -31.23 -24.74 -5.89
CA PRO A 390 -31.21 -23.30 -5.69
C PRO A 390 -29.87 -22.77 -5.16
N GLY A 391 -29.39 -21.69 -5.78
CA GLY A 391 -28.19 -20.98 -5.37
C GLY A 391 -28.24 -19.50 -5.73
N ARG A 392 -27.26 -18.73 -5.25
CA ARG A 392 -27.17 -17.28 -5.52
C ARG A 392 -27.04 -16.92 -7.01
N TYR A 393 -26.62 -17.88 -7.83
CA TYR A 393 -26.37 -17.71 -9.26
C TYR A 393 -27.39 -18.45 -10.14
N THR A 394 -28.50 -18.96 -9.57
CA THR A 394 -29.53 -19.71 -10.30
C THR A 394 -30.05 -18.97 -11.54
N TYR A 395 -30.22 -17.65 -11.44
CA TYR A 395 -30.74 -16.79 -12.51
C TYR A 395 -29.67 -16.03 -13.31
N GLU A 396 -28.38 -16.40 -13.23
CA GLU A 396 -27.31 -15.62 -13.86
C GLU A 396 -27.50 -15.45 -15.37
N ASP A 397 -27.81 -16.53 -16.10
CA ASP A 397 -28.06 -16.50 -17.54
C ASP A 397 -29.29 -15.65 -17.91
N ALA A 398 -30.41 -15.86 -17.19
CA ALA A 398 -31.64 -15.09 -17.40
C ALA A 398 -31.44 -13.60 -17.10
N GLN A 399 -30.72 -13.28 -16.02
CA GLN A 399 -30.40 -11.91 -15.65
C GLN A 399 -29.52 -11.22 -16.69
N GLU A 400 -28.53 -11.92 -17.25
CA GLU A 400 -27.67 -11.39 -18.31
C GLU A 400 -28.47 -11.12 -19.60
N HIS A 401 -29.36 -12.03 -19.97
CA HIS A 401 -30.27 -11.85 -21.11
C HIS A 401 -31.13 -10.60 -20.94
N ILE A 402 -31.83 -10.48 -19.81
CA ILE A 402 -32.71 -9.34 -19.53
C ILE A 402 -31.93 -8.02 -19.43
N TYR A 403 -30.73 -8.03 -18.86
CA TYR A 403 -29.86 -6.85 -18.84
C TYR A 403 -29.49 -6.40 -20.25
N LYS A 404 -29.07 -7.33 -21.13
CA LYS A 404 -28.73 -7.00 -22.52
C LYS A 404 -29.93 -6.45 -23.28
N LEU A 405 -31.10 -7.07 -23.10
CA LEU A 405 -32.36 -6.64 -23.70
C LEU A 405 -32.67 -5.18 -23.33
N MET A 406 -32.71 -4.88 -22.02
CA MET A 406 -32.97 -3.53 -21.53
C MET A 406 -31.89 -2.54 -22.00
N LYS A 407 -30.61 -2.94 -22.02
CA LYS A 407 -29.50 -2.08 -22.43
C LYS A 407 -29.60 -1.67 -23.91
N SER A 408 -29.98 -2.61 -24.78
CA SER A 408 -30.09 -2.35 -26.22
C SER A 408 -31.37 -1.60 -26.63
N ASP A 409 -32.46 -1.73 -25.86
CA ASP A 409 -33.75 -1.16 -26.21
C ASP A 409 -34.25 -0.14 -25.17
N SER A 410 -34.74 -0.60 -24.02
CA SER A 410 -35.44 0.25 -23.05
C SER A 410 -34.60 1.41 -22.52
N TYR A 411 -33.31 1.17 -22.23
CA TYR A 411 -32.38 2.22 -21.78
C TYR A 411 -32.13 3.26 -22.88
N ALA A 412 -31.95 2.83 -24.14
CA ALA A 412 -31.76 3.74 -25.27
C ALA A 412 -33.03 4.59 -25.54
N ARG A 413 -34.22 4.03 -25.29
CA ARG A 413 -35.48 4.79 -25.34
C ARG A 413 -35.63 5.73 -24.15
N PHE A 414 -35.27 5.31 -22.94
CA PHE A 414 -35.25 6.16 -21.74
C PHE A 414 -34.42 7.43 -21.94
N LEU A 415 -33.18 7.31 -22.46
CA LEU A 415 -32.32 8.49 -22.69
C LEU A 415 -32.88 9.47 -23.73
N ARG A 416 -33.75 9.01 -24.64
CA ARG A 416 -34.42 9.86 -25.64
C ARG A 416 -35.79 10.36 -25.18
N SER A 417 -36.30 9.86 -24.06
CA SER A 417 -37.61 10.22 -23.54
C SER A 417 -37.62 11.63 -22.97
N ASN A 418 -38.79 12.29 -23.01
CA ASN A 418 -38.97 13.60 -22.37
C ASN A 418 -38.69 13.52 -20.86
N ALA A 419 -39.00 12.40 -20.21
CA ALA A 419 -38.73 12.20 -18.79
C ALA A 419 -37.25 12.41 -18.42
N TYR A 420 -36.32 11.85 -19.23
CA TYR A 420 -34.89 12.05 -19.01
C TYR A 420 -34.42 13.44 -19.48
N GLN A 421 -34.89 13.90 -20.65
CA GLN A 421 -34.46 15.19 -21.21
C GLN A 421 -34.89 16.38 -20.33
N ASP A 422 -36.09 16.32 -19.75
CA ASP A 422 -36.58 17.35 -18.83
C ASP A 422 -35.74 17.40 -17.55
N LEU A 423 -35.34 16.25 -17.00
CA LEU A 423 -34.44 16.17 -15.84
C LEU A 423 -33.03 16.69 -16.17
N LEU A 424 -32.54 16.42 -17.37
CA LEU A 424 -31.23 16.89 -17.83
C LEU A 424 -31.22 18.41 -18.07
N LEU A 425 -32.35 18.98 -18.49
CA LEU A 425 -32.51 20.42 -18.76
C LEU A 425 -32.97 21.22 -17.55
N ALA A 426 -33.45 20.56 -16.49
CA ALA A 426 -33.87 21.19 -15.24
C ALA A 426 -32.66 21.88 -14.58
N LYS A 427 -32.42 23.14 -14.94
CA LYS A 427 -31.55 24.02 -14.18
C LYS A 427 -32.20 24.25 -12.82
N LYS A 428 -31.41 24.18 -11.73
CA LYS A 428 -31.75 24.93 -10.52
C LYS A 428 -32.02 26.37 -10.97
N LYS A 429 -33.27 26.83 -10.87
CA LYS A 429 -33.48 28.28 -10.73
C LYS A 429 -32.63 28.66 -9.52
N PRO A 430 -31.69 29.60 -9.62
CA PRO A 430 -31.18 30.20 -8.41
C PRO A 430 -32.41 30.68 -7.66
N GLU A 431 -32.61 30.23 -6.42
CA GLU A 431 -33.57 30.88 -5.55
C GLU A 431 -33.21 32.35 -5.58
N ASN A 432 -34.13 33.14 -6.14
CA ASN A 432 -34.00 34.57 -6.27
C ASN A 432 -33.57 35.13 -4.92
N GLU A 433 -32.71 36.15 -4.97
CA GLU A 433 -32.41 37.10 -3.91
C GLU A 433 -33.68 37.80 -3.38
N GLN A 434 -34.60 37.07 -2.77
CA GLN A 434 -35.72 37.60 -2.01
C GLN A 434 -35.31 37.62 -0.54
N GLY A 435 -34.34 38.47 -0.22
CA GLY A 435 -33.85 38.57 1.15
C GLY A 435 -32.73 39.54 1.45
N ARG A 436 -32.34 40.46 0.55
CA ARG A 436 -31.49 41.60 0.92
C ARG A 436 -32.11 42.92 0.46
N ARG A 437 -33.23 43.27 1.09
CA ARG A 437 -33.53 44.69 1.33
C ARG A 437 -32.45 45.19 2.29
N THR A 438 -31.43 45.84 1.75
CA THR A 438 -30.51 46.65 2.55
C THR A 438 -31.33 47.71 3.28
N SER A 439 -31.04 47.86 4.57
CA SER A 439 -31.75 48.70 5.54
C SER A 439 -31.54 50.20 5.32
N LEU A 440 -31.38 50.66 4.07
CA LEU A 440 -31.03 52.05 3.75
C LEU A 440 -32.11 52.81 2.94
N GLU A 441 -33.12 52.13 2.40
CA GLU A 441 -34.24 52.80 1.69
C GLU A 441 -35.51 53.00 2.53
N LYS A 442 -35.48 52.67 3.84
CA LYS A 442 -36.59 52.94 4.76
C LYS A 442 -36.50 54.28 5.50
N PHE A 443 -35.48 55.11 5.25
CA PHE A 443 -35.24 56.34 6.01
C PHE A 443 -35.60 57.67 5.31
N THR A 444 -36.17 57.66 4.10
CA THR A 444 -36.57 58.90 3.38
C THR A 444 -38.07 59.02 3.11
N ARG A 445 -38.90 58.35 3.92
CA ARG A 445 -40.35 58.62 4.01
C ARG A 445 -40.81 58.65 5.47
N SER A 446 -40.13 59.44 6.30
CA SER A 446 -40.70 60.03 7.51
C SER A 446 -39.71 61.04 8.08
N VAL A 447 -39.66 62.23 7.47
CA VAL A 447 -39.56 63.59 8.07
C VAL A 447 -39.83 64.57 6.94
#